data_AF-A0A0N4URE8-F1
#
_entry.id   AF-A0A0N4URE8-F1
#
_cell.length_a   1.000
_cell.length_b   1.000
_cell.length_c   1.000
_cell.angle_alpha   90.00
_cell.angle_beta   90.00
_cell.angle_gamma   90.00
#
_symmetry.space_group_name_H-M   'P 1'
#
loop_
_entity.id
_entity.type
_entity.pdbx_description
1 polymer ?
#
loop_
_entity_poly.entity_id
_entity_poly.type
_entity_poly.pdbx_seq_one_letter_code
_entity_poly.pdbx_strand_id
1 'polypeptide(L)'
;MYSLTDQKCGPNMVFKNLTGPLIMKAGMSSYKICIQQCTCDSNEYMKMGGQCIKKSSVPMRNETEFGGEIFPKHCAGRVCTLDEEIFYVPCSLTGEICGSNMIFNNIGKLLKKNGTEVCVQKCTCMSEEYVKANGQCILSTKGNGTASPALTQRSATEHPQLPVQRTIQKHPTNCVGRSCERIRDPLCTLTSRKCGDDMVYRAIERLTYIGDYREVCIQQCKCANEEYIEKDGRCIKPKKENQMEAARKATTRDRHWYAKYRKNMSSYLVHLSSDKKIKD
;
A
#
# COMPACT_ATOMS: atom_id res chain seq x y z
N MET A 1 -26.04 4.22 18.53
CA MET A 1 -26.04 2.74 18.40
C MET A 1 -25.84 2.45 16.92
N TYR A 2 -24.94 1.54 16.55
CA TYR A 2 -24.72 1.23 15.13
C TYR A 2 -25.90 0.42 14.61
N SER A 3 -26.80 1.09 13.89
CA SER A 3 -28.08 0.47 13.53
C SER A 3 -27.94 -0.63 12.49
N LEU A 4 -26.98 -0.51 11.56
CA LEU A 4 -26.90 -1.39 10.40
C LEU A 4 -25.71 -2.36 10.41
N THR A 5 -24.87 -2.38 11.45
CA THR A 5 -23.67 -3.25 11.43
C THR A 5 -24.09 -4.71 11.19
N ASP A 6 -23.41 -5.36 10.24
CA ASP A 6 -23.66 -6.73 9.78
C ASP A 6 -25.02 -6.96 9.09
N GLN A 7 -25.83 -5.91 8.90
CA GLN A 7 -27.02 -6.00 8.06
C GLN A 7 -26.64 -6.04 6.59
N LYS A 8 -27.40 -6.80 5.80
CA LYS A 8 -27.21 -6.89 4.36
C LYS A 8 -27.51 -5.54 3.70
N CYS A 9 -26.58 -5.11 2.85
CA CYS A 9 -26.70 -3.90 2.05
C CYS A 9 -26.69 -4.18 0.54
N GLY A 10 -26.59 -5.46 0.16
CA GLY A 10 -26.64 -5.95 -1.21
C GLY A 10 -26.36 -7.45 -1.29
N PRO A 11 -26.41 -8.07 -2.47
CA PRO A 11 -26.02 -9.46 -2.67
C PRO A 11 -24.54 -9.67 -2.28
N ASN A 12 -24.29 -10.57 -1.33
CA ASN A 12 -22.96 -10.84 -0.76
C ASN A 12 -22.29 -9.59 -0.13
N MET A 13 -23.09 -8.65 0.38
CA MET A 13 -22.61 -7.40 0.97
C MET A 13 -23.26 -7.09 2.32
N VAL A 14 -22.46 -6.60 3.27
CA VAL A 14 -22.90 -6.15 4.59
C VAL A 14 -22.30 -4.79 4.95
N PHE A 15 -23.01 -4.03 5.78
CA PHE A 15 -22.50 -2.79 6.34
C PHE A 15 -21.44 -3.07 7.41
N LYS A 16 -20.25 -2.50 7.21
CA LYS A 16 -19.16 -2.48 8.18
C LYS A 16 -18.84 -1.06 8.61
N ASN A 17 -18.43 -0.88 9.86
CA ASN A 17 -18.02 0.42 10.37
C ASN A 17 -16.64 0.76 9.80
N LEU A 18 -16.54 1.91 9.12
CA LEU A 18 -15.26 2.39 8.58
C LEU A 18 -14.34 2.91 9.70
N THR A 19 -14.93 3.49 10.73
CA THR A 19 -14.23 4.14 11.83
C THR A 19 -15.10 4.08 13.08
N GLY A 20 -14.47 4.24 14.25
CA GLY A 20 -15.15 4.40 15.52
C GLY A 20 -16.17 5.56 15.49
N PRO A 21 -17.03 5.69 16.51
CA PRO A 21 -18.09 6.68 16.49
C PRO A 21 -17.48 8.07 16.57
N LEU A 22 -17.77 8.93 15.60
CA LEU A 22 -17.32 10.31 15.61
C LEU A 22 -18.24 11.11 16.54
N ILE A 23 -17.67 11.75 17.56
CA ILE A 23 -18.41 12.62 18.46
C ILE A 23 -18.31 14.03 17.92
N MET A 24 -19.42 14.55 17.40
CA MET A 24 -19.52 15.92 16.93
C MET A 24 -20.33 16.74 17.94
N LYS A 25 -19.73 17.82 18.46
CA LYS A 25 -20.43 18.76 19.35
C LYS A 25 -21.05 19.87 18.50
N ALA A 26 -22.35 20.09 18.64
CA ALA A 26 -23.03 21.26 18.09
C ALA A 26 -23.87 21.89 19.21
N GLY A 27 -23.39 23.00 19.75
CA GLY A 27 -23.95 23.65 20.94
C GLY A 27 -23.80 22.78 22.20
N MET A 28 -24.86 22.69 23.00
CA MET A 28 -24.92 21.85 24.20
C MET A 28 -25.15 20.36 23.90
N SER A 29 -25.38 20.02 22.63
CA SER A 29 -25.68 18.65 22.20
C SER A 29 -24.43 17.97 21.62
N SER A 30 -24.18 16.74 22.03
CA SER A 30 -23.18 15.85 21.42
C SER A 30 -23.88 14.80 20.55
N TYR A 31 -23.56 14.77 19.27
CA TYR A 31 -24.06 13.77 18.32
C TYR A 31 -22.99 12.71 18.08
N LYS A 32 -23.39 11.44 18.07
CA LYS A 32 -22.53 10.33 17.66
C LYS A 32 -22.85 9.98 16.21
N ILE A 33 -21.96 10.35 15.30
CA ILE A 33 -22.06 10.02 13.88
C ILE A 33 -21.34 8.69 13.66
N CYS A 34 -22.02 7.76 12.99
CA CYS A 34 -21.46 6.47 12.62
C CYS A 34 -21.34 6.42 11.10
N ILE A 35 -20.11 6.23 10.59
CA ILE A 35 -19.88 6.06 9.16
C ILE A 35 -19.76 4.56 8.88
N GLN A 36 -20.71 4.05 8.10
CA GLN A 36 -20.76 2.65 7.70
C GLN A 36 -20.58 2.55 6.18
N GLN A 37 -19.88 1.52 5.73
CA GLN A 37 -19.68 1.24 4.30
C GLN A 37 -20.22 -0.15 3.98
N CYS A 38 -20.87 -0.25 2.83
CA CYS A 38 -21.29 -1.52 2.26
C CYS A 38 -20.09 -2.25 1.63
N THR A 39 -19.70 -3.38 2.23
CA THR A 39 -18.51 -4.19 1.90
C THR A 39 -18.91 -5.64 1.65
N CYS A 40 -18.04 -6.45 1.04
CA CYS A 40 -18.35 -7.87 0.87
C CYS A 40 -18.48 -8.59 2.22
N ASP A 41 -19.48 -9.47 2.32
CA ASP A 41 -19.82 -10.20 3.54
C ASP A 41 -18.79 -11.27 3.93
N SER A 42 -18.04 -11.79 2.96
CA SER A 42 -16.96 -12.75 3.18
C SER A 42 -15.72 -12.45 2.32
N ASN A 43 -14.60 -13.07 2.71
CA ASN A 43 -13.35 -13.00 1.96
C ASN A 43 -13.36 -13.81 0.65
N GLU A 44 -14.44 -14.56 0.37
CA GLU A 44 -14.60 -15.29 -0.90
C GLU A 44 -15.03 -14.39 -2.05
N TYR A 45 -15.52 -13.19 -1.75
CA TYR A 45 -15.96 -12.21 -2.73
C TYR A 45 -14.95 -11.07 -2.84
N MET A 46 -14.99 -10.38 -3.98
CA MET A 46 -14.27 -9.13 -4.21
C MET A 46 -15.19 -8.10 -4.84
N LYS A 47 -15.00 -6.82 -4.46
CA LYS A 47 -15.85 -5.73 -4.94
C LYS A 47 -15.35 -5.27 -6.32
N MET A 48 -16.19 -5.42 -7.34
CA MET A 48 -15.95 -4.90 -8.69
C MET A 48 -17.20 -4.16 -9.19
N GLY A 49 -17.04 -2.94 -9.69
CA GLY A 49 -18.17 -2.14 -10.21
C GLY A 49 -19.29 -1.91 -9.18
N GLY A 50 -18.96 -1.89 -7.89
CA GLY A 50 -19.94 -1.73 -6.81
C GLY A 50 -20.61 -3.03 -6.35
N GLN A 51 -20.38 -4.18 -7.00
CA GLN A 51 -20.95 -5.49 -6.65
C GLN A 51 -19.90 -6.43 -6.06
N CYS A 52 -20.30 -7.38 -5.22
CA CYS A 52 -19.41 -8.41 -4.67
C CYS A 52 -19.51 -9.71 -5.49
N ILE A 53 -18.45 -9.99 -6.25
CA ILE A 53 -18.35 -11.12 -7.17
C ILE A 53 -17.45 -12.19 -6.55
N LYS A 54 -17.83 -13.47 -6.67
CA LYS A 54 -17.07 -14.59 -6.11
C LYS A 54 -15.71 -14.69 -6.82
N LYS A 55 -14.62 -14.84 -6.05
CA LYS A 55 -13.25 -14.87 -6.60
C LYS A 55 -13.03 -16.01 -7.60
N SER A 56 -13.72 -17.13 -7.46
CA SER A 56 -13.58 -18.30 -8.34
C SER A 56 -14.32 -18.18 -9.68
N SER A 57 -15.27 -17.26 -9.82
CA SER A 57 -16.07 -17.10 -11.06
C SER A 57 -15.49 -16.06 -12.03
N VAL A 58 -14.44 -15.34 -11.63
CA VAL A 58 -13.70 -14.47 -12.55
C VAL A 58 -12.75 -15.39 -13.32
N PRO A 59 -12.92 -15.59 -14.64
CA PRO A 59 -11.95 -16.33 -15.41
C PRO A 59 -10.62 -15.58 -15.26
N MET A 60 -9.61 -16.21 -14.68
CA MET A 60 -8.25 -15.75 -14.86
C MET A 60 -7.97 -15.87 -16.37
N ARG A 61 -8.22 -14.81 -17.13
CA ARG A 61 -7.58 -14.67 -18.43
C ARG A 61 -6.09 -14.75 -18.13
N ASN A 62 -5.43 -15.76 -18.68
CA ASN A 62 -3.98 -15.81 -18.74
C ASN A 62 -3.53 -14.50 -19.42
N GLU A 63 -3.06 -13.53 -18.64
CA GLU A 63 -2.46 -12.28 -19.11
C GLU A 63 -1.08 -12.58 -19.70
N THR A 64 -1.06 -13.28 -20.82
CA THR A 64 0.03 -13.25 -21.78
C THR A 64 -0.31 -12.08 -22.71
N GLU A 65 0.58 -11.07 -22.80
CA GLU A 65 0.53 -9.91 -23.73
C GLU A 65 -0.22 -8.60 -23.34
N PHE A 66 -0.17 -8.11 -22.09
CA PHE A 66 -0.59 -6.71 -21.82
C PHE A 66 0.43 -5.89 -21.01
N GLY A 67 1.56 -5.59 -21.66
CA GLY A 67 2.58 -4.63 -21.20
C GLY A 67 2.18 -3.17 -21.47
N GLY A 68 1.01 -2.74 -20.99
CA GLY A 68 0.59 -1.34 -21.08
C GLY A 68 -0.19 -0.94 -19.83
N GLU A 69 0.38 -0.04 -19.03
CA GLU A 69 -0.36 0.66 -17.97
C GLU A 69 -1.58 1.33 -18.61
N ILE A 70 -2.79 0.86 -18.29
CA ILE A 70 -4.03 1.45 -18.77
C ILE A 70 -4.28 2.71 -17.93
N PHE A 71 -3.50 3.77 -18.18
CA PHE A 71 -3.88 5.09 -17.73
C PHE A 71 -5.15 5.50 -18.47
N PRO A 72 -6.16 6.06 -17.79
CA PRO A 72 -7.26 6.67 -18.49
C PRO A 72 -6.67 7.78 -19.37
N LYS A 73 -6.89 7.63 -20.67
CA LYS A 73 -6.18 8.35 -21.74
C LYS A 73 -6.71 9.79 -21.85
N HIS A 74 -6.32 10.61 -20.90
CA HIS A 74 -6.54 12.05 -20.89
C HIS A 74 -5.36 12.74 -21.59
N CYS A 75 -5.57 13.84 -22.30
CA CYS A 75 -4.65 14.38 -23.33
C CYS A 75 -4.72 13.64 -24.66
N ALA A 76 -5.84 13.82 -25.38
CA ALA A 76 -6.04 13.32 -26.76
C ALA A 76 -5.78 11.81 -26.97
N GLY A 77 -6.13 10.97 -25.99
CA GLY A 77 -5.99 9.53 -26.15
C GLY A 77 -4.59 8.96 -25.80
N ARG A 78 -3.68 9.77 -25.25
CA ARG A 78 -2.36 9.33 -24.77
C ARG A 78 -2.18 9.62 -23.28
N VAL A 79 -1.00 9.32 -22.74
CA VAL A 79 -0.56 9.83 -21.43
C VAL A 79 -0.14 11.29 -21.60
N CYS A 80 -0.48 12.15 -20.65
CA CYS A 80 -0.10 13.56 -20.68
C CYS A 80 1.41 13.73 -20.47
N THR A 81 2.02 14.68 -21.15
CA THR A 81 3.40 15.08 -20.85
C THR A 81 3.44 15.99 -19.63
N LEU A 82 4.57 16.02 -18.94
CA LEU A 82 4.79 16.98 -17.87
C LEU A 82 4.53 18.40 -18.37
N ASP A 83 3.82 19.17 -17.57
CA ASP A 83 3.39 20.54 -17.86
C ASP A 83 2.40 20.71 -19.03
N GLU A 84 1.84 19.62 -19.55
CA GLU A 84 0.74 19.69 -20.52
C GLU A 84 -0.53 20.23 -19.87
N GLU A 85 -1.14 21.22 -20.54
CA GLU A 85 -2.38 21.84 -20.12
C GLU A 85 -3.56 21.29 -20.92
N ILE A 86 -4.65 21.01 -20.20
CA ILE A 86 -5.92 20.58 -20.78
C ILE A 86 -7.04 21.53 -20.37
N PHE A 87 -8.01 21.67 -21.26
CA PHE A 87 -9.19 22.50 -21.08
C PHE A 87 -10.41 21.58 -20.99
N TYR A 88 -11.01 21.46 -19.81
CA TYR A 88 -12.12 20.54 -19.56
C TYR A 88 -13.31 21.23 -18.90
N VAL A 89 -14.53 20.80 -19.23
CA VAL A 89 -15.77 21.49 -18.82
C VAL A 89 -16.00 21.36 -17.31
N PRO A 90 -15.89 20.17 -16.70
CA PRO A 90 -15.69 20.07 -15.25
C PRO A 90 -14.21 19.97 -14.85
N CYS A 91 -13.83 20.53 -13.69
CA CYS A 91 -12.52 20.31 -13.05
C CYS A 91 -12.34 18.89 -12.46
N SER A 92 -13.06 17.90 -13.01
CA SER A 92 -13.19 16.55 -12.44
C SER A 92 -11.90 15.76 -12.44
N LEU A 93 -10.89 16.17 -13.22
CA LEU A 93 -9.61 15.48 -13.25
C LEU A 93 -8.64 15.92 -12.15
N THR A 94 -8.98 16.89 -11.29
CA THR A 94 -8.03 17.41 -10.29
C THR A 94 -7.66 16.29 -9.31
N GLY A 95 -6.37 16.02 -9.13
CA GLY A 95 -5.87 14.91 -8.31
C GLY A 95 -5.85 13.55 -9.02
N GLU A 96 -6.36 13.45 -10.25
CA GLU A 96 -6.22 12.26 -11.09
C GLU A 96 -4.80 12.11 -11.60
N ILE A 97 -4.38 10.86 -11.81
CA ILE A 97 -3.07 10.54 -12.37
C ILE A 97 -3.08 10.89 -13.87
N CYS A 98 -2.13 11.72 -14.29
CA CYS A 98 -1.96 12.11 -15.69
C CYS A 98 -0.71 11.49 -16.34
N GLY A 99 0.14 10.83 -15.54
CA GLY A 99 1.28 10.03 -15.98
C GLY A 99 2.13 9.55 -14.79
N SER A 100 3.30 8.97 -15.07
CA SER A 100 4.17 8.43 -14.01
C SER A 100 4.65 9.52 -13.06
N ASN A 101 4.34 9.37 -11.77
CA ASN A 101 4.60 10.35 -10.71
C ASN A 101 3.96 11.74 -10.95
N MET A 102 2.90 11.80 -11.77
CA MET A 102 2.24 13.05 -12.15
C MET A 102 0.73 13.02 -11.89
N ILE A 103 0.19 14.14 -11.44
CA ILE A 103 -1.25 14.37 -11.27
C ILE A 103 -1.70 15.66 -11.95
N PHE A 104 -2.97 15.72 -12.32
CA PHE A 104 -3.60 16.95 -12.77
C PHE A 104 -3.81 17.90 -11.59
N ASN A 105 -3.25 19.10 -11.70
CA ASN A 105 -3.52 20.21 -10.81
C ASN A 105 -4.37 21.26 -11.51
N ASN A 106 -5.35 21.82 -10.79
CA ASN A 106 -6.15 22.93 -11.29
C ASN A 106 -5.31 24.22 -11.26
N ILE A 107 -5.14 24.87 -12.41
CA ILE A 107 -4.40 26.13 -12.52
C ILE A 107 -5.31 27.34 -12.74
N GLY A 108 -6.60 27.14 -13.02
CA GLY A 108 -7.54 28.24 -13.17
C GLY A 108 -8.85 27.86 -13.84
N LYS A 109 -9.69 28.87 -14.03
CA LYS A 109 -10.97 28.78 -14.74
C LYS A 109 -11.04 29.88 -15.80
N LEU A 110 -11.57 29.52 -16.97
CA LEU A 110 -11.85 30.45 -18.07
C LEU A 110 -13.36 30.52 -18.29
N LEU A 111 -13.89 31.75 -18.37
CA LEU A 111 -15.28 31.98 -18.75
C LEU A 111 -15.37 32.10 -20.28
N LYS A 112 -16.09 31.17 -20.93
CA LYS A 112 -16.43 31.31 -22.35
C LYS A 112 -17.47 32.41 -22.54
N LYS A 113 -17.55 32.97 -23.76
CA LYS A 113 -18.55 34.01 -24.13
C LYS A 113 -20.01 33.62 -23.84
N ASN A 114 -20.31 32.32 -23.82
CA ASN A 114 -21.63 31.78 -23.50
C ASN A 114 -21.89 31.60 -21.99
N GLY A 115 -20.99 32.06 -21.12
CA GLY A 115 -21.09 31.91 -19.67
C GLY A 115 -20.65 30.54 -19.13
N THR A 116 -20.24 29.60 -19.98
CA THR A 116 -19.73 28.30 -19.53
C THR A 116 -18.32 28.45 -18.94
N GLU A 117 -18.15 28.04 -17.68
CA GLU A 117 -16.83 27.88 -17.06
C GLU A 117 -16.09 26.67 -17.66
N VAL A 118 -14.83 26.88 -18.04
CA VAL A 118 -13.92 25.82 -18.46
C VAL A 118 -12.74 25.79 -17.50
N CYS A 119 -12.47 24.63 -16.94
CA CYS A 119 -11.33 24.41 -16.07
C CYS A 119 -10.05 24.28 -16.91
N VAL A 120 -8.99 24.95 -16.48
CA VAL A 120 -7.65 24.74 -17.01
C VAL A 120 -6.89 23.90 -15.99
N GLN A 121 -6.46 22.72 -16.41
CA GLN A 121 -5.73 21.78 -15.55
C GLN A 121 -4.40 21.45 -16.19
N LYS A 122 -3.38 21.26 -15.36
CA LYS A 122 -2.00 21.02 -15.78
C LYS A 122 -1.47 19.73 -15.19
N CYS A 123 -0.83 18.90 -16.00
CA CYS A 123 -0.15 17.71 -15.51
C CYS A 123 1.16 18.09 -14.82
N THR A 124 1.27 17.82 -13.52
CA THR A 124 2.41 18.25 -12.68
C THR A 124 2.87 17.12 -11.77
N CYS A 125 4.02 17.26 -11.11
CA CYS A 125 4.50 16.25 -10.18
C CYS A 125 3.53 16.07 -8.99
N MET A 126 3.33 14.81 -8.59
CA MET A 126 2.31 14.46 -7.58
C MET A 126 2.57 14.98 -6.16
N SER A 127 3.82 15.34 -5.85
CA SER A 127 4.19 15.94 -4.57
C SER A 127 5.51 16.70 -4.72
N GLU A 128 5.86 17.49 -3.70
CA GLU A 128 7.14 18.21 -3.61
C GLU A 128 8.37 17.28 -3.53
N GLU A 129 8.16 16.00 -3.24
CA GLU A 129 9.22 14.98 -3.25
C GLU A 129 9.74 14.71 -4.67
N TYR A 130 8.94 15.01 -5.68
CA TYR A 130 9.29 14.81 -7.08
C TYR A 130 9.70 16.13 -7.72
N VAL A 131 10.87 16.13 -8.34
CA VAL A 131 11.39 17.26 -9.11
C VAL A 131 11.24 16.99 -10.60
N LYS A 132 10.97 18.06 -11.33
CA LYS A 132 10.91 18.05 -12.79
C LYS A 132 12.32 17.88 -13.35
N ALA A 133 12.56 16.81 -14.09
CA ALA A 133 13.81 16.59 -14.81
C ALA A 133 13.54 15.82 -16.10
N ASN A 134 14.13 16.27 -17.21
CA ASN A 134 14.02 15.61 -18.52
C ASN A 134 12.57 15.33 -18.97
N GLY A 135 11.63 16.24 -18.67
CA GLY A 135 10.22 16.08 -19.01
C GLY A 135 9.47 15.04 -18.17
N GLN A 136 10.05 14.59 -17.06
CA GLN A 136 9.46 13.62 -16.13
C GLN A 136 9.53 14.12 -14.69
N CYS A 137 8.75 13.49 -13.81
CA CYS A 137 8.80 13.70 -12.37
C CYS A 137 9.63 12.59 -11.72
N ILE A 138 10.84 12.95 -11.27
CA ILE A 138 11.77 12.03 -10.61
C ILE A 138 11.89 12.38 -9.13
N LEU A 139 12.13 11.38 -8.28
CA LEU A 139 12.27 11.59 -6.85
C LEU A 139 13.52 12.46 -6.56
N SER A 140 13.36 13.55 -5.82
CA SER A 140 14.45 14.44 -5.45
C SER A 140 15.45 13.72 -4.58
N THR A 141 16.66 13.51 -5.10
CA THR A 141 17.75 12.86 -4.36
C THR A 141 18.45 13.84 -3.42
N LYS A 142 17.73 14.72 -2.69
CA LYS A 142 18.35 15.57 -1.65
C LYS A 142 19.02 14.66 -0.62
N GLY A 143 20.34 14.53 -0.76
CA GLY A 143 21.19 13.79 0.15
C GLY A 143 21.46 14.61 1.40
N ASN A 144 21.76 13.89 2.48
CA ASN A 144 22.29 14.39 3.74
C ASN A 144 23.67 15.05 3.56
N GLY A 145 23.75 16.09 2.74
CA GLY A 145 24.92 16.95 2.56
C GLY A 145 24.81 18.16 3.47
N THR A 146 25.65 18.15 4.50
CA THR A 146 25.95 19.20 5.46
C THR A 146 26.07 20.60 4.82
N ALA A 147 25.41 21.58 5.44
CA ALA A 147 25.72 23.02 5.50
C ALA A 147 25.95 23.81 4.18
N SER A 148 24.97 24.65 3.80
CA SER A 148 25.06 26.13 3.89
C SER A 148 23.78 26.78 3.34
N PRO A 149 23.08 27.66 4.07
CA PRO A 149 21.87 28.32 3.57
C PRO A 149 22.24 29.64 2.88
N ALA A 150 21.81 29.82 1.62
CA ALA A 150 21.72 31.13 0.98
C ALA A 150 20.26 31.40 0.62
N LEU A 151 19.73 32.41 1.31
CA LEU A 151 18.38 32.96 1.28
C LEU A 151 18.04 33.58 -0.08
N THR A 152 16.82 33.35 -0.59
CA THR A 152 16.05 34.40 -1.28
C THR A 152 14.58 34.28 -0.90
N GLN A 153 14.07 35.33 -0.26
CA GLN A 153 12.71 35.50 0.26
C GLN A 153 11.68 35.78 -0.85
N ARG A 154 10.44 35.27 -0.70
CA ARG A 154 9.21 36.10 -0.69
C ARG A 154 7.95 35.29 -0.28
N SER A 155 7.44 35.66 0.91
CA SER A 155 6.04 35.96 1.28
C SER A 155 4.95 34.88 1.38
N ALA A 156 4.67 34.49 2.64
CA ALA A 156 3.39 34.42 3.38
C ALA A 156 2.14 33.76 2.77
N THR A 157 1.61 32.70 3.41
CA THR A 157 0.47 32.73 4.37
C THR A 157 0.31 31.32 4.99
N GLU A 158 0.09 31.29 6.30
CA GLU A 158 0.15 30.15 7.23
C GLU A 158 -1.03 29.17 7.13
N HIS A 159 -0.74 27.86 7.22
CA HIS A 159 -1.52 26.93 8.04
C HIS A 159 -0.62 25.76 8.49
N PRO A 160 -0.54 25.44 9.80
CA PRO A 160 0.33 24.39 10.29
C PRO A 160 -0.34 23.01 10.11
N GLN A 161 0.14 22.22 9.16
CA GLN A 161 -0.10 20.77 9.17
C GLN A 161 1.19 20.03 9.52
N LEU A 162 1.09 19.24 10.58
CA LEU A 162 2.11 18.44 11.24
C LEU A 162 2.97 17.65 10.23
N PRO A 163 4.32 17.67 10.35
CA PRO A 163 5.19 16.89 9.49
C PRO A 163 5.20 15.44 9.96
N VAL A 164 4.43 14.58 9.28
CA VAL A 164 4.66 13.13 9.34
C VAL A 164 5.88 12.85 8.47
N GLN A 165 7.08 12.96 9.05
CA GLN A 165 8.31 12.47 8.44
C GLN A 165 8.22 10.95 8.28
N ARG A 166 7.86 10.47 7.09
CA ARG A 166 8.09 9.08 6.68
C ARG A 166 9.35 9.05 5.82
N THR A 167 10.42 8.52 6.39
CA THR A 167 11.72 8.28 5.74
C THR A 167 11.54 7.24 4.63
N ILE A 168 11.33 7.68 3.39
CA ILE A 168 11.46 6.82 2.21
C ILE A 168 12.96 6.68 1.94
N GLN A 169 13.50 5.49 2.24
CA GLN A 169 14.89 5.15 1.94
C GLN A 169 15.12 5.31 0.42
N LYS A 170 16.16 6.07 0.05
CA LYS A 170 16.65 6.17 -1.33
C LYS A 170 16.84 4.76 -1.89
N HIS A 171 16.14 4.43 -2.97
CA HIS A 171 16.41 3.19 -3.70
C HIS A 171 17.80 3.28 -4.34
N PRO A 172 18.71 2.34 -4.06
CA PRO A 172 19.83 2.08 -4.95
C PRO A 172 19.26 1.84 -6.36
N THR A 173 19.85 2.46 -7.38
CA THR A 173 19.53 2.22 -8.81
C THR A 173 19.57 0.75 -9.22
N ASN A 174 20.10 -0.12 -8.35
CA ASN A 174 20.25 -1.55 -8.54
C ASN A 174 19.06 -2.39 -8.02
N CYS A 175 17.93 -1.78 -7.65
CA CYS A 175 16.79 -2.49 -7.06
C CYS A 175 15.75 -3.01 -8.05
N VAL A 176 15.75 -2.59 -9.32
CA VAL A 176 14.75 -3.06 -10.30
C VAL A 176 14.75 -4.58 -10.41
N GLY A 177 13.59 -5.19 -10.16
CA GLY A 177 13.38 -6.63 -10.11
C GLY A 177 14.10 -7.36 -8.98
N ARG A 178 14.35 -6.67 -7.87
CA ARG A 178 14.91 -7.23 -6.63
C ARG A 178 14.02 -6.91 -5.44
N SER A 179 14.26 -7.57 -4.32
CA SER A 179 13.40 -7.44 -3.14
C SER A 179 13.39 -6.06 -2.48
N CYS A 180 14.42 -5.25 -2.77
CA CYS A 180 14.47 -3.86 -2.31
C CYS A 180 13.57 -2.92 -3.12
N GLU A 181 13.05 -3.35 -4.28
CA GLU A 181 12.09 -2.56 -5.06
C GLU A 181 10.80 -2.36 -4.29
N ARG A 182 10.50 -1.09 -4.01
CA ARG A 182 9.22 -0.64 -3.46
C ARG A 182 8.61 0.41 -4.36
N ILE A 183 7.33 0.28 -4.61
CA ILE A 183 6.58 1.19 -5.48
C ILE A 183 5.29 1.63 -4.80
N ARG A 184 4.84 2.84 -5.11
CA ARG A 184 3.46 3.25 -4.83
C ARG A 184 2.61 2.89 -6.04
N ASP A 185 1.60 2.08 -5.80
CA ASP A 185 0.70 1.57 -6.82
C ASP A 185 -0.75 1.97 -6.49
N PRO A 186 -1.24 3.04 -7.13
CA PRO A 186 -2.63 3.44 -7.06
C PRO A 186 -3.54 2.29 -7.51
N LEU A 187 -4.58 2.02 -6.71
CA LEU A 187 -5.54 0.93 -6.90
C LEU A 187 -4.92 -0.48 -6.80
N CYS A 188 -3.67 -0.61 -6.37
CA CYS A 188 -3.02 -1.90 -6.12
C CYS A 188 -2.98 -2.83 -7.34
N THR A 189 -2.97 -2.26 -8.54
CA THR A 189 -3.07 -2.97 -9.84
C THR A 189 -1.92 -3.93 -10.12
N LEU A 190 -0.76 -3.71 -9.53
CA LEU A 190 0.45 -4.52 -9.69
C LEU A 190 0.49 -5.72 -8.76
N THR A 191 -0.49 -5.87 -7.86
CA THR A 191 -0.48 -6.98 -6.88
C THR A 191 -0.42 -8.32 -7.61
N SER A 192 0.52 -9.17 -7.19
CA SER A 192 0.81 -10.48 -7.80
C SER A 192 1.39 -10.44 -9.22
N ARG A 193 1.67 -9.26 -9.79
CA ARG A 193 2.38 -9.17 -11.08
C ARG A 193 3.87 -9.45 -10.90
N LYS A 194 4.49 -10.06 -11.92
CA LYS A 194 5.92 -10.36 -11.94
C LYS A 194 6.72 -9.06 -11.86
N CYS A 195 7.64 -8.99 -10.91
CA CYS A 195 8.58 -7.88 -10.76
C CYS A 195 10.03 -8.32 -11.01
N GLY A 196 10.34 -9.60 -10.85
CA GLY A 196 11.65 -10.19 -11.09
C GLY A 196 11.56 -11.69 -11.26
N ASP A 197 12.70 -12.38 -11.41
CA ASP A 197 12.72 -13.83 -11.53
C ASP A 197 12.30 -14.50 -10.23
N ASP A 198 11.24 -15.32 -10.32
CA ASP A 198 10.57 -15.93 -9.17
C ASP A 198 10.06 -14.91 -8.14
N MET A 199 9.75 -13.68 -8.59
CA MET A 199 9.29 -12.57 -7.73
C MET A 199 8.01 -11.92 -8.25
N VAL A 200 7.15 -11.54 -7.33
CA VAL A 200 5.91 -10.80 -7.59
C VAL A 200 5.77 -9.61 -6.63
N TYR A 201 5.07 -8.57 -7.08
CA TYR A 201 4.68 -7.48 -6.19
C TYR A 201 3.69 -7.95 -5.14
N ARG A 202 3.97 -7.59 -3.88
CA ARG A 202 3.08 -7.81 -2.75
C ARG A 202 2.86 -6.49 -2.02
N ALA A 203 1.61 -6.14 -1.77
CA ALA A 203 1.26 -5.01 -0.92
C ALA A 203 1.81 -5.22 0.51
N ILE A 204 2.67 -4.30 0.95
CA ILE A 204 3.20 -4.26 2.32
C ILE A 204 2.47 -3.21 3.17
N GLU A 205 1.90 -2.19 2.53
CA GLU A 205 1.05 -1.19 3.16
C GLU A 205 -0.10 -0.83 2.21
N ARG A 206 -1.30 -0.66 2.75
CA ARG A 206 -2.48 -0.21 2.02
C ARG A 206 -2.94 1.09 2.64
N LEU A 207 -2.96 2.15 1.85
CA LEU A 207 -3.38 3.48 2.26
C LEU A 207 -4.75 3.74 1.65
N THR A 208 -5.75 4.00 2.49
CA THR A 208 -7.09 4.40 2.05
C THR A 208 -7.31 5.85 2.46
N TYR A 209 -7.56 6.74 1.49
CA TYR A 209 -7.85 8.14 1.78
C TYR A 209 -9.34 8.31 2.13
N ILE A 210 -9.61 8.89 3.28
CA ILE A 210 -10.98 9.22 3.75
C ILE A 210 -11.47 10.42 2.92
N GLY A 211 -12.03 10.14 1.75
CA GLY A 211 -12.57 11.16 0.85
C GLY A 211 -12.78 10.64 -0.57
N ASP A 212 -11.78 9.96 -1.13
CA ASP A 212 -11.74 9.63 -2.56
C ASP A 212 -11.91 8.14 -2.90
N TYR A 213 -12.16 7.26 -1.94
CA TYR A 213 -12.24 5.79 -2.13
C TYR A 213 -11.04 5.16 -2.88
N ARG A 214 -9.97 5.92 -3.11
CA ARG A 214 -8.75 5.46 -3.77
C ARG A 214 -7.91 4.72 -2.75
N GLU A 215 -7.71 3.43 -3.02
CA GLU A 215 -6.68 2.65 -2.37
C GLU A 215 -5.34 2.96 -3.04
N VAL A 216 -4.29 3.21 -2.27
CA VAL A 216 -2.92 3.26 -2.76
C VAL A 216 -2.15 2.19 -2.02
N CYS A 217 -1.59 1.23 -2.74
CA CYS A 217 -0.71 0.24 -2.14
C CYS A 217 0.74 0.73 -2.17
N ILE A 218 1.46 0.55 -1.07
CA ILE A 218 2.92 0.43 -1.14
C ILE A 218 3.20 -1.04 -1.38
N GLN A 219 3.73 -1.35 -2.56
CA GLN A 219 4.06 -2.71 -2.95
C GLN A 219 5.57 -2.92 -2.90
N GLN A 220 5.97 -4.14 -2.53
CA GLN A 220 7.35 -4.58 -2.54
C GLN A 220 7.48 -5.82 -3.43
N CYS A 221 8.52 -5.86 -4.24
CA CYS A 221 8.86 -7.07 -4.99
C CYS A 221 9.32 -8.16 -4.00
N LYS A 222 8.67 -9.33 -4.00
CA LYS A 222 8.96 -10.43 -3.05
C LYS A 222 8.92 -11.77 -3.77
N CYS A 223 9.47 -12.82 -3.16
CA CYS A 223 9.38 -14.16 -3.75
C CYS A 223 7.92 -14.57 -4.04
N ALA A 224 7.74 -15.20 -5.21
CA ALA A 224 6.45 -15.59 -5.75
C ALA A 224 5.71 -16.58 -4.85
N ASN A 225 6.45 -17.47 -4.18
CA ASN A 225 5.93 -18.41 -3.18
C ASN A 225 7.01 -18.74 -2.13
N GLU A 226 6.63 -19.54 -1.13
CA GLU A 226 7.49 -19.95 -0.01
C GLU A 226 8.56 -20.99 -0.38
N GLU A 227 8.54 -21.54 -1.61
CA GLU A 227 9.58 -22.45 -2.07
C GLU A 227 10.89 -21.73 -2.36
N TYR A 228 10.86 -20.41 -2.56
CA TYR A 228 12.03 -19.59 -2.82
C TYR A 228 12.49 -18.87 -1.55
N ILE A 229 13.80 -18.83 -1.37
CA ILE A 229 14.44 -18.10 -0.28
C ILE A 229 15.06 -16.84 -0.88
N GLU A 230 14.79 -15.71 -0.24
CA GLU A 230 15.41 -14.44 -0.61
C GLU A 230 16.88 -14.43 -0.16
N LYS A 231 17.80 -14.19 -1.10
CA LYS A 231 19.23 -14.04 -0.86
C LYS A 231 19.79 -12.94 -1.75
N ASP A 232 20.44 -11.94 -1.15
CA ASP A 232 21.04 -10.79 -1.84
C ASP A 232 20.06 -10.07 -2.79
N GLY A 233 18.80 -10.00 -2.37
CA GLY A 233 17.71 -9.37 -3.10
C GLY A 233 17.12 -10.19 -4.24
N ARG A 234 17.52 -11.46 -4.41
CA ARG A 234 16.99 -12.39 -5.42
C ARG A 234 16.29 -13.57 -4.77
N CYS A 235 15.35 -14.18 -5.47
CA CYS A 235 14.68 -15.39 -5.01
C CYS A 235 15.35 -16.62 -5.62
N ILE A 236 15.78 -17.55 -4.76
CA ILE A 236 16.51 -18.75 -5.17
C ILE A 236 15.80 -19.98 -4.64
N LYS A 237 15.57 -20.97 -5.51
CA LYS A 237 15.04 -22.27 -5.10
C LYS A 237 16.16 -23.04 -4.37
N PRO A 238 15.99 -23.45 -3.11
CA PRO A 238 17.00 -24.21 -2.39
C PRO A 238 17.22 -25.55 -3.09
N LYS A 239 18.48 -25.93 -3.30
CA LYS A 239 18.83 -27.29 -3.74
C LYS A 239 18.29 -28.28 -2.72
N LYS A 240 17.73 -29.41 -3.17
CA LYS A 240 17.15 -30.44 -2.29
C LYS A 240 18.11 -30.91 -1.19
N GLU A 241 19.42 -30.91 -1.48
CA GLU A 241 20.47 -31.23 -0.49
C GLU A 241 20.46 -30.30 0.72
N ASN A 242 20.26 -29.00 0.50
CA ASN A 242 20.20 -28.00 1.58
C ASN A 242 18.92 -28.14 2.41
N GLN A 243 17.80 -28.59 1.81
CA GLN A 243 16.57 -28.85 2.54
C GLN A 243 16.72 -30.05 3.48
N MET A 244 17.40 -31.12 3.04
CA MET A 244 17.69 -32.26 3.90
C MET A 244 18.63 -31.87 5.05
N GLU A 245 19.65 -31.04 4.79
CA GLU A 245 20.55 -30.57 5.84
C GLU A 245 19.84 -29.63 6.84
N ALA A 246 18.99 -28.72 6.37
CA ALA A 246 18.19 -27.85 7.22
C ALA A 246 17.19 -28.65 8.09
N ALA A 247 16.50 -29.64 7.50
CA ALA A 247 15.63 -30.55 8.23
C ALA A 247 16.41 -31.40 9.26
N ARG A 248 17.63 -31.85 8.90
CA ARG A 248 18.52 -32.58 9.83
C ARG A 248 19.00 -31.68 10.97
N LYS A 249 19.29 -30.41 10.72
CA LYS A 249 19.64 -29.42 11.76
C LYS A 249 18.46 -29.08 12.66
N ALA A 250 17.25 -28.90 12.09
CA ALA A 250 16.03 -28.66 12.86
C ALA A 250 15.71 -29.83 13.79
N THR A 251 15.72 -31.06 13.27
CA THR A 251 15.51 -32.28 14.08
C THR A 251 16.58 -32.47 15.16
N THR A 252 17.84 -32.11 14.88
CA THR A 252 18.92 -32.15 15.88
C THR A 252 18.71 -31.09 16.98
N ARG A 253 18.28 -29.89 16.61
CA ARG A 253 17.98 -28.80 17.54
C ARG A 253 16.78 -29.12 18.42
N ASP A 254 15.71 -29.68 17.85
CA ASP A 254 14.54 -30.14 18.60
C ASP A 254 14.90 -31.27 19.56
N ARG A 255 15.70 -32.25 19.11
CA ARG A 255 16.23 -33.30 20.00
C ARG A 255 17.07 -32.73 21.14
N HIS A 256 17.92 -31.74 20.86
CA HIS A 256 18.77 -31.10 21.88
C HIS A 256 17.93 -30.29 22.88
N TRP A 257 16.91 -29.58 22.40
CA TRP A 257 15.95 -28.85 23.25
C TRP A 257 15.17 -29.83 24.14
N TYR A 258 14.67 -30.93 23.57
CA TYR A 258 13.94 -31.96 24.31
C TYR A 258 14.83 -32.68 25.34
N ALA A 259 16.09 -32.97 25.00
CA ALA A 259 17.07 -33.55 25.92
C ALA A 259 17.39 -32.59 27.09
N LYS A 260 17.53 -31.28 26.81
CA LYS A 260 17.73 -30.25 27.85
C LYS A 260 16.49 -30.12 28.75
N TYR A 261 15.30 -30.10 28.16
CA TYR A 261 14.04 -30.06 28.89
C TYR A 261 13.86 -31.28 29.80
N ARG A 262 14.16 -32.49 29.30
CA ARG A 262 14.09 -33.74 30.07
C ARG A 262 15.07 -33.76 31.26
N LYS A 263 16.29 -33.25 31.09
CA LYS A 263 17.26 -33.12 32.20
C LYS A 263 16.76 -32.17 33.29
N ASN A 264 16.18 -31.03 32.90
CA ASN A 264 15.62 -30.09 33.85
C ASN A 264 14.43 -30.68 34.61
N MET A 265 13.50 -31.36 33.93
CA MET A 265 12.37 -32.04 34.60
C MET A 265 12.82 -33.14 35.56
N SER A 266 13.85 -33.91 35.21
CA SER A 266 14.37 -34.95 36.11
C SER A 266 14.96 -34.35 37.40
N SER A 267 15.54 -33.16 37.35
CA SER A 267 16.03 -32.45 38.54
C SER A 267 14.91 -32.05 39.49
N TYR A 268 13.73 -31.68 38.98
CA TYR A 268 12.58 -31.31 39.81
C TYR A 268 11.95 -32.52 40.51
N LEU A 269 11.93 -33.69 39.87
CA LEU A 269 11.36 -34.90 40.47
C LEU A 269 12.20 -35.46 41.63
N VAL A 270 13.52 -35.27 41.62
CA VAL A 270 14.38 -35.70 42.73
C VAL A 270 14.13 -34.89 44.00
N HIS A 271 13.81 -33.60 43.87
CA HIS A 271 13.49 -32.77 45.04
C HIS A 271 12.13 -33.13 45.66
N LEU A 272 11.12 -33.47 44.86
CA LEU A 272 9.79 -33.82 45.38
C LEU A 272 9.75 -35.14 46.18
N SER A 273 10.72 -36.03 45.97
CA SER A 273 10.77 -37.30 46.69
C SER A 273 11.44 -37.22 48.07
N SER A 274 12.07 -36.10 48.42
CA SER A 274 12.84 -35.96 49.66
C SER A 274 12.06 -35.33 50.82
N ASP A 275 10.96 -34.62 50.55
CA ASP A 275 10.21 -33.87 51.58
C ASP A 275 9.01 -34.63 52.19
N LYS A 276 8.91 -35.95 52.00
CA LYS A 276 7.80 -36.76 52.57
C LYS A 276 8.16 -37.62 53.78
N LYS A 277 9.25 -37.29 54.48
CA LYS A 277 9.56 -37.90 55.77
C LYS A 277 9.08 -37.00 56.90
N ILE A 278 8.34 -37.61 57.84
CA ILE A 278 8.15 -37.19 59.24
C ILE A 278 6.96 -36.22 59.39
N LYS A 279 5.87 -36.55 60.08
CA LYS A 279 5.78 -37.16 61.42
C LYS A 279 4.43 -37.87 61.57
N ASP A 280 4.45 -39.04 62.20
CA ASP A 280 3.31 -39.60 62.93
C ASP A 280 2.79 -38.62 64.00
#